data_AF-A0A9X3T0B0-F1
#
_entry.id   AF-A0A9X3T0B0-F1
#
_cell.length_a   1.000
_cell.length_b   1.000
_cell.length_c   1.000
_cell.angle_alpha   90.00
_cell.angle_beta   90.00
_cell.angle_gamma   90.00
#
_symmetry.space_group_name_H-M   'P 1'
#
loop_
_entity.id
_entity.type
_entity.pdbx_description
1 polymer ?
#
loop_
_entity_poly.entity_id
_entity_poly.type
_entity_poly.pdbx_seq_one_letter_code
_entity_poly.pdbx_strand_id
1 'polypeptide(L)' 'MKIEYSKTADALYVYFKQREVAKSKEVEEGVVVDLDAEGHLVGIEILDASVRIGVKDLVNVSIENLPVEMIEP' A
#
# COMPACT_ATOMS: atom_id res chain seq x y z
N MET A 1 0.37 9.24 3.03
CA MET A 1 0.49 8.00 2.22
C MET A 1 1.87 7.97 1.57
N LYS A 2 2.50 6.80 1.45
CA LYS A 2 3.76 6.58 0.72
C LYS A 2 3.58 5.35 -0.15
N ILE A 3 4.06 5.40 -1.39
CA ILE A 3 4.09 4.24 -2.30
C ILE A 3 5.56 3.95 -2.58
N GLU A 4 5.97 2.69 -2.41
CA GLU A 4 7.36 2.25 -2.61
C GLU A 4 7.38 0.98 -3.42
N TYR A 5 8.26 0.92 -4.43
CA TYR A 5 8.48 -0.28 -5.22
C TYR A 5 9.90 -0.79 -4.97
N SER A 6 10.02 -2.06 -4.56
CA SER A 6 11.29 -2.76 -4.40
C SER A 6 11.60 -3.55 -5.67
N LYS A 7 12.58 -3.09 -6.45
CA LYS A 7 13.03 -3.80 -7.65
C LYS A 7 13.62 -5.17 -7.35
N THR A 8 14.28 -5.33 -6.21
CA THR A 8 14.92 -6.60 -5.82
C THR A 8 13.89 -7.68 -5.51
N ALA A 9 12.75 -7.29 -4.91
CA ALA A 9 11.68 -8.21 -4.54
C ALA A 9 10.54 -8.27 -5.58
N ASP A 10 10.55 -7.42 -6.60
CA ASP A 10 9.39 -7.13 -7.45
C ASP A 10 8.11 -6.92 -6.61
N ALA A 11 8.21 -6.03 -5.62
CA ALA A 11 7.16 -5.80 -4.65
C ALA A 11 6.75 -4.32 -4.62
N LEU A 12 5.43 -4.07 -4.61
CA LEU A 12 4.86 -2.75 -4.36
C LEU A 12 4.30 -2.71 -2.94
N TYR A 13 4.70 -1.69 -2.18
CA TYR A 13 4.13 -1.41 -0.88
C TYR A 13 3.42 -0.06 -0.88
N VAL A 14 2.17 -0.03 -0.44
CA VAL A 14 1.38 1.19 -0.22
C VAL A 14 1.17 1.39 1.29
N TYR A 15 1.84 2.37 1.86
CA TYR A 15 1.72 2.78 3.26
C TYR A 15 0.61 3.83 3.41
N PHE A 16 -0.46 3.50 4.15
CA PHE A 16 -1.56 4.42 4.43
C PHE A 16 -1.29 5.27 5.67
N LYS A 17 -0.75 4.64 6.73
CA LYS A 17 -0.42 5.30 8.00
C LYS A 17 1.01 4.97 8.42
N GLN A 18 1.69 5.92 9.08
CA GLN A 18 2.94 5.64 9.78
C GLN A 18 2.61 5.08 11.17
N ARG A 19 2.40 3.76 11.23
CA ARG A 19 2.14 3.01 12.46
C ARG A 19 2.90 1.69 12.42
N GLU A 20 3.11 1.09 13.59
CA GLU A 20 3.69 -0.24 13.71
C GLU A 20 2.71 -1.30 13.21
N VAL A 21 3.24 -2.26 12.45
CA VAL A 21 2.49 -3.45 12.02
C VAL A 21 2.46 -4.44 13.18
N ALA A 22 1.26 -4.76 13.67
CA ALA A 22 1.06 -5.78 14.70
C ALA A 22 0.61 -7.13 14.11
N LYS A 23 -0.06 -7.09 12.95
CA LYS A 23 -0.60 -8.28 12.30
C LYS A 23 -0.59 -8.11 10.78
N SER A 24 -0.17 -9.16 10.08
CA SER A 24 -0.28 -9.25 8.63
C SER A 24 -1.30 -10.32 8.26
N LYS A 25 -2.08 -10.08 7.20
CA LYS A 25 -3.03 -11.03 6.64
C LYS A 25 -2.83 -11.14 5.13
N GLU A 26 -2.44 -12.32 4.69
CA GLU A 26 -2.48 -12.66 3.27
C GLU A 26 -3.93 -12.83 2.82
N VAL A 27 -4.36 -12.03 1.84
CA VAL A 27 -5.74 -12.03 1.31
C VAL A 27 -5.84 -12.77 -0.02
N GLU A 28 -4.72 -12.86 -0.71
CA GLU A 28 -4.46 -13.64 -1.91
C GLU A 28 -2.96 -13.99 -1.87
N GLU A 29 -2.54 -15.08 -2.51
CA GLU A 29 -1.12 -15.42 -2.65
C GLU A 29 -0.32 -14.20 -3.12
N GLY A 30 0.65 -13.75 -2.32
CA GLY A 30 1.50 -12.59 -2.63
C GLY A 30 0.82 -11.23 -2.44
N VAL A 31 -0.36 -11.15 -1.84
CA VAL A 31 -1.03 -9.89 -1.47
C VAL A 31 -1.31 -9.88 0.02
N VAL A 32 -0.62 -9.00 0.74
CA VAL A 32 -0.63 -8.93 2.20
C VAL A 32 -1.19 -7.59 2.67
N VAL A 33 -2.11 -7.64 3.63
CA VAL A 33 -2.65 -6.48 4.33
C VAL A 33 -2.05 -6.40 5.72
N ASP A 34 -1.39 -5.28 6.02
CA ASP A 34 -0.80 -5.01 7.32
C ASP A 34 -1.72 -4.15 8.19
N LEU A 35 -1.88 -4.59 9.44
CA LEU A 35 -2.80 -4.03 10.43
C LEU A 35 -2.05 -3.67 11.71
N ASP A 36 -2.49 -2.59 12.37
CA ASP A 36 -2.02 -2.23 13.70
C ASP A 36 -2.67 -3.10 14.79
N ALA A 37 -2.27 -2.89 16.05
CA ALA A 37 -2.76 -3.69 17.18
C ALA A 37 -4.28 -3.55 17.42
N GLU A 38 -4.89 -2.47 16.93
CA GLU A 38 -6.33 -2.22 17.01
C GLU A 38 -7.07 -2.79 15.78
N GLY A 39 -6.36 -3.35 14.81
CA GLY A 39 -6.92 -3.90 13.58
C GLY A 39 -7.16 -2.86 12.49
N HIS A 40 -6.58 -1.66 12.58
CA HIS A 40 -6.66 -0.66 11.52
C HIS A 40 -5.59 -0.87 10.44
N LEU A 41 -5.94 -0.51 9.21
CA LEU A 41 -5.03 -0.59 8.06
C LEU A 41 -3.78 0.29 8.25
N VAL A 42 -2.61 -0.33 8.10
CA VAL A 42 -1.29 0.31 8.06
C VAL A 42 -0.79 0.38 6.62
N GLY A 43 -0.81 -0.75 5.91
CA GLY A 43 -0.23 -0.88 4.58
C GLY A 43 -0.74 -2.10 3.80
N ILE A 44 -0.41 -2.13 2.52
CA ILE A 44 -0.63 -3.28 1.63
C ILE A 44 0.67 -3.57 0.89
N GLU A 45 1.09 -4.83 0.88
CA GLU A 45 2.18 -5.35 0.08
C GLU A 45 1.63 -6.23 -1.06
N ILE A 46 2.20 -6.05 -2.25
CA ILE A 46 1.89 -6.83 -3.45
C ILE A 46 3.20 -7.34 -4.04
N LEU A 47 3.42 -8.64 -4.03
CA LEU A 47 4.53 -9.32 -4.70
C LEU A 47 4.23 -9.54 -6.19
N ASP A 48 5.27 -9.74 -7.00
CA ASP A 48 5.19 -9.82 -8.46
C ASP A 48 4.44 -8.62 -9.07
N ALA A 49 4.61 -7.44 -8.48
CA ALA A 49 3.83 -6.26 -8.78
C ALA A 49 3.96 -5.84 -10.25
N SER A 50 5.15 -6.01 -10.84
CA SER A 50 5.40 -5.69 -12.24
C SER A 50 4.52 -6.48 -13.22
N VAL A 51 4.14 -7.71 -12.84
CA VAL A 51 3.30 -8.62 -13.64
C VAL A 51 1.82 -8.46 -13.27
N ARG A 52 1.50 -8.40 -11.98
CA ARG A 52 0.10 -8.32 -11.50
C ARG A 52 -0.58 -7.02 -11.89
N ILE A 53 0.14 -5.91 -11.80
CA ILE A 53 -0.38 -4.57 -12.09
C ILE A 53 0.00 -4.16 -13.52
N GLY A 54 1.20 -4.56 -13.97
CA GLY A 54 1.77 -4.10 -15.22
C GLY A 54 2.59 -2.82 -15.03
N VAL A 55 3.80 -2.81 -15.60
CA VAL A 55 4.76 -1.70 -15.44
C VAL A 55 4.21 -0.34 -15.89
N LYS A 56 3.36 -0.32 -16.92
CA LYS A 56 2.75 0.92 -17.42
C LYS A 56 1.79 1.54 -16.41
N ASP A 57 1.07 0.70 -15.67
CA ASP A 57 0.10 1.13 -14.69
C ASP A 57 0.78 1.44 -13.35
N LEU A 58 1.85 0.71 -13.00
CA LEU A 58 2.68 1.01 -11.81
C LEU A 58 3.27 2.43 -11.80
N VAL A 59 3.60 2.99 -12.97
CA VAL A 59 4.17 4.34 -13.08
C VAL A 59 3.10 5.42 -13.17
N ASN A 60 1.82 5.06 -13.12
CA ASN A 60 0.69 5.98 -13.21
C ASN A 60 -0.06 6.02 -11.89
N VAL A 61 0.01 7.16 -11.18
CA VAL A 61 -0.71 7.36 -9.92
C VAL A 61 -1.60 8.59 -10.04
N SER A 62 -2.90 8.39 -9.88
CA SER A 62 -3.90 9.45 -9.85
C SER A 62 -4.49 9.57 -8.45
N ILE A 63 -4.66 10.80 -7.97
CA ILE A 63 -5.29 11.09 -6.70
C ILE A 63 -6.37 12.13 -6.95
N GLU A 64 -7.62 11.80 -6.64
CA GLU A 64 -8.80 12.60 -6.96
C GLU A 64 -9.71 12.76 -5.73
N ASN A 65 -10.50 13.83 -5.69
CA ASN A 65 -11.51 14.11 -4.66
C ASN A 65 -10.97 14.04 -3.22
N LEU A 66 -9.74 14.54 -2.99
CA LEU A 66 -9.18 14.60 -1.64
C LEU A 66 -10.00 15.55 -0.76
N PRO A 67 -10.38 15.14 0.45
CA PRO A 67 -11.12 15.97 1.40
C PRO A 67 -10.15 16.92 2.13
N VAL A 68 -9.48 17.79 1.38
CA VAL A 68 -8.46 18.73 1.89
C VAL A 68 -9.05 19.72 2.90
N GLU A 69 -10.35 19.99 2.81
CA GLU A 69 -11.11 20.80 3.76
C GLU A 69 -11.19 20.18 5.17
N MET A 70 -10.95 18.88 5.31
CA MET A 70 -10.93 18.20 6.60
C MET A 70 -9.57 18.29 7.31
N ILE A 71 -8.57 18.92 6.69
CA ILE A 71 -7.30 19.22 7.34
C ILE A 71 -7.49 20.54 8.08
N GLU A 72 -7.68 20.48 9.41
CA GLU A 72 -7.67 21.69 10.24
C GLU A 72 -6.31 22.41 10.10
N PRO A 73 -6.29 23.75 10.01
CA PRO A 73 -5.06 24.53 9.87
C PRO A 73 -4.12 24.47 11.09
#